data_AF-Q5BHV8-F1
#
_entry.id   AF-Q5BHV8-F1
#
_cell.length_a   1.000
_cell.length_b   1.000
_cell.length_c   1.000
_cell.angle_alpha   90.00
_cell.angle_beta   90.00
_cell.angle_gamma   90.00
#
_symmetry.space_group_name_H-M   'P 1'
#
loop_
_entity.id
_entity.type
_entity.pdbx_description
1 polymer ?
#
loop_
_entity_poly.entity_id
_entity_poly.type
_entity_poly.pdbx_seq_one_letter_code
_entity_poly.pdbx_strand_id
1 'polypeptide(L)'
;MCSRDTASNQLIDYKNNDSEVQREITTSSGTPVGVKDAIQTVGPRGPALLQDFQFLDEVMHFDSERIPERVAYAKGAGAFGYFMTLRPETLHALLMYFSDRGTPDGYRHLHGYGVHTYRMINASGETQYVRFHFKTDQGIKNLDARRCEELMSHDPDYAIRDLYNSIKKGNYPSWSMYIQVMLNEEAKKCRFNPFDVTKVWPQKDFPLLPVGKIVLDRNPTNYFTEVEQLAFSPAHMVPGIEPSPDKMLQGRLFAYGDSQRHRLGVNYMQIPVNCPYRVNVRNFQRDGAMTVTDNQNGAPNYFPNSFCGPRESPRALGLQTCCPLSGDVYRFMSGDTEDNFSQVTDFWTYTLDNCGRKRLVRNLSEHLTEASQFLQERAVKLFTMVHSDFGRLMTEALNTARISKF
;
A
#
# COMPACT_ATOMS: atom_id res chain seq x y z
N MET A 1 -5.48 -23.65 30.27
CA MET A 1 -4.07 -23.49 29.87
C MET A 1 -4.08 -22.84 28.50
N CYS A 2 -3.60 -21.60 28.38
CA CYS A 2 -3.58 -20.90 27.09
C CYS A 2 -2.48 -21.53 26.22
N SER A 3 -2.84 -22.33 25.23
CA SER A 3 -1.89 -22.85 24.25
C SER A 3 -1.25 -21.68 23.51
N ARG A 4 0.10 -21.65 23.44
CA ARG A 4 0.86 -20.65 22.68
C ARG A 4 0.36 -20.60 21.22
N ASP A 5 0.28 -19.41 20.64
CA ASP A 5 -0.15 -19.26 19.26
C ASP A 5 0.93 -19.72 18.26
N THR A 6 0.54 -19.87 17.00
CA THR A 6 1.41 -20.39 15.95
C THR A 6 2.57 -19.44 15.60
N ALA A 7 2.39 -18.13 15.73
CA ALA A 7 3.48 -17.15 15.56
C ALA A 7 4.54 -17.34 16.65
N SER A 8 4.12 -17.55 17.89
CA SER A 8 4.98 -17.78 19.06
C SER A 8 5.74 -19.11 19.01
N ASN A 9 5.35 -20.02 18.11
CA ASN A 9 5.97 -21.33 17.91
C ASN A 9 6.90 -21.36 16.69
N GLN A 10 7.17 -20.25 16.00
CA GLN A 10 7.96 -20.25 14.76
C GLN A 10 9.33 -20.93 14.90
N LEU A 11 10.11 -20.65 15.97
CA LEU A 11 11.41 -21.29 16.19
C LEU A 11 11.30 -22.77 16.60
N ILE A 12 10.21 -23.14 17.28
CA ILE A 12 9.93 -24.53 17.64
C ILE A 12 9.57 -25.31 16.37
N ASP A 13 8.72 -24.75 15.52
CA ASP A 13 8.35 -25.30 14.22
C ASP A 13 9.58 -25.43 13.31
N TYR A 14 10.47 -24.42 13.30
CA TYR A 14 11.74 -24.50 12.56
C TYR A 14 12.57 -25.69 13.03
N LYS A 15 12.82 -25.80 14.34
CA LYS A 15 13.56 -26.93 14.94
C LYS A 15 12.94 -28.30 14.61
N ASN A 16 11.61 -28.38 14.54
CA ASN A 16 10.90 -29.65 14.33
C ASN A 16 10.76 -30.04 12.84
N ASN A 17 10.65 -29.06 11.93
CA ASN A 17 10.47 -29.29 10.50
C ASN A 17 11.82 -29.41 9.76
N ASP A 18 12.85 -28.74 10.27
CA ASP A 18 14.19 -28.83 9.71
C ASP A 18 14.90 -30.04 10.34
N SER A 19 14.68 -31.21 9.74
CA SER A 19 15.46 -32.41 10.03
C SER A 19 16.89 -32.33 9.48
N GLU A 20 17.34 -31.15 9.03
CA GLU A 20 18.69 -30.96 8.53
C GLU A 20 19.71 -30.99 9.68
N VAL A 21 20.70 -31.87 9.51
CA VAL A 21 21.89 -32.01 10.35
C VAL A 21 22.46 -30.62 10.67
N GLN A 22 22.70 -30.33 11.95
CA GLN A 22 23.38 -29.10 12.38
C GLN A 22 24.66 -28.91 11.55
N ARG A 23 24.68 -27.85 10.72
CA ARG A 23 25.82 -27.54 9.85
C ARG A 23 26.83 -26.66 10.59
N GLU A 24 28.08 -26.73 10.16
CA GLU A 24 29.14 -25.86 10.66
C GLU A 24 28.83 -24.40 10.31
N ILE A 25 29.08 -23.48 11.25
CA ILE A 25 28.99 -22.04 10.99
C ILE A 25 30.13 -21.61 10.08
N THR A 26 29.84 -20.72 9.14
CA THR A 26 30.83 -20.14 8.23
C THR A 26 30.77 -18.61 8.23
N THR A 27 31.86 -17.96 7.81
CA THR A 27 31.85 -16.54 7.39
C THR A 27 31.04 -16.36 6.10
N SER A 28 30.82 -15.11 5.70
CA SER A 28 30.14 -14.76 4.43
C SER A 28 30.81 -15.36 3.18
N SER A 29 32.13 -15.60 3.24
CA SER A 29 32.93 -16.25 2.19
C SER A 29 32.92 -17.78 2.25
N GLY A 30 32.21 -18.38 3.21
CA GLY A 30 32.12 -19.83 3.37
C GLY A 30 33.26 -20.46 4.17
N THR A 31 34.07 -19.67 4.89
CA THR A 31 35.15 -20.22 5.74
C THR A 31 34.58 -20.74 7.06
N PRO A 32 34.87 -21.98 7.49
CA PRO A 32 34.42 -22.49 8.79
C PRO A 32 34.89 -21.62 9.96
N VAL A 33 34.02 -21.41 10.94
CA VAL A 33 34.28 -20.61 12.15
C VAL A 33 34.48 -21.52 13.36
N GLY A 34 35.63 -21.39 14.02
CA GLY A 34 35.96 -22.23 15.18
C GLY A 34 35.37 -21.74 16.51
N VAL A 35 35.41 -20.42 16.76
CA VAL A 35 34.92 -19.78 18.00
C VAL A 35 34.10 -18.55 17.60
N LYS A 36 32.88 -18.44 18.13
CA LYS A 36 31.91 -17.41 17.71
C LYS A 36 31.45 -16.49 18.85
N ASP A 37 31.75 -16.86 20.09
CA ASP A 37 31.38 -16.18 21.34
C ASP A 37 32.55 -15.39 21.96
N ALA A 38 33.69 -15.31 21.28
CA ALA A 38 34.86 -14.54 21.72
C ALA A 38 35.57 -13.87 20.52
N ILE A 39 36.20 -12.72 20.78
CA ILE A 39 37.05 -12.00 19.82
C ILE A 39 38.53 -12.29 20.09
N GLN A 40 39.37 -12.11 19.08
CA GLN A 40 40.81 -12.28 19.20
C GLN A 40 41.47 -11.11 19.96
N THR A 41 42.25 -11.43 21.00
CA THR A 41 42.94 -10.46 21.86
C THR A 41 44.40 -10.84 22.14
N VAL A 42 45.23 -9.86 22.57
CA VAL A 42 46.60 -10.11 23.05
C VAL A 42 46.57 -10.63 24.50
N GLY A 43 46.27 -11.92 24.66
CA GLY A 43 46.06 -12.54 25.96
C GLY A 43 44.70 -12.17 26.59
N PRO A 44 44.29 -12.81 27.69
CA PRO A 44 42.91 -12.76 28.18
C PRO A 44 42.35 -11.37 28.55
N ARG A 45 43.21 -10.36 28.72
CA ARG A 45 42.85 -8.98 29.08
C ARG A 45 43.54 -7.93 28.21
N GLY A 46 44.13 -8.35 27.09
CA GLY A 46 44.79 -7.43 26.16
C GLY A 46 43.81 -6.77 25.18
N PRO A 47 44.30 -5.87 24.33
CA PRO A 47 43.49 -5.25 23.28
C PRO A 47 43.02 -6.27 22.23
N ALA A 48 41.90 -5.95 21.58
CA ALA A 48 41.40 -6.66 20.40
C ALA A 48 42.34 -6.48 19.20
N LEU A 49 42.35 -7.46 18.29
CA LEU A 49 43.19 -7.44 17.09
C LEU A 49 42.35 -7.18 15.84
N LEU A 50 42.81 -6.26 14.98
CA LEU A 50 42.17 -5.97 13.69
C LEU A 50 42.18 -7.18 12.72
N GLN A 51 43.08 -8.14 12.94
CA GLN A 51 43.17 -9.34 12.11
C GLN A 51 42.04 -10.36 12.38
N ASP A 52 41.15 -10.11 13.35
CA ASP A 52 39.96 -10.91 13.59
C ASP A 52 38.90 -10.67 12.51
N PHE A 53 39.16 -11.24 11.33
CA PHE A 53 38.30 -11.08 10.17
C PHE A 53 36.92 -11.76 10.36
N GLN A 54 36.80 -12.73 11.26
CA GLN A 54 35.52 -13.38 11.57
C GLN A 54 34.59 -12.42 12.31
N PHE A 55 35.12 -11.73 13.32
CA PHE A 55 34.38 -10.66 14.02
C PHE A 55 34.03 -9.50 13.08
N LEU A 56 34.99 -9.03 12.29
CA LEU A 56 34.77 -7.90 11.37
C LEU A 56 33.72 -8.22 10.29
N ASP A 57 33.75 -9.42 9.70
CA ASP A 57 32.77 -9.86 8.69
C ASP A 57 31.32 -9.74 9.21
N GLU A 58 31.07 -10.22 10.43
CA GLU A 58 29.75 -10.18 11.04
C GLU A 58 29.31 -8.76 11.42
N VAL A 59 30.16 -7.99 12.11
CA VAL A 59 29.78 -6.64 12.57
C VAL A 59 29.56 -5.70 11.40
N MET A 60 30.36 -5.80 10.35
CA MET A 60 30.15 -4.98 9.14
C MET A 60 28.81 -5.28 8.45
N HIS A 61 28.39 -6.55 8.43
CA HIS A 61 27.06 -6.90 7.91
C HIS A 61 25.94 -6.42 8.85
N PHE A 62 26.10 -6.59 10.17
CA PHE A 62 25.15 -6.11 11.18
C PHE A 62 24.91 -4.60 11.06
N ASP A 63 25.99 -3.83 10.93
CA ASP A 63 25.95 -2.37 10.75
C ASP A 63 25.24 -1.95 9.45
N SER A 64 25.10 -2.90 8.50
CA SER A 64 24.51 -2.69 7.17
C SER A 64 23.13 -3.34 7.00
N GLU A 65 22.49 -3.83 8.07
CA GLU A 65 21.18 -4.52 7.97
C GLU A 65 20.02 -3.61 7.54
N ARG A 66 20.08 -2.33 7.91
CA ARG A 66 18.95 -1.40 7.71
C ARG A 66 19.00 -0.80 6.31
N ILE A 67 17.86 -0.88 5.63
CA ILE A 67 17.60 -0.13 4.38
C ILE A 67 16.62 1.01 4.69
N PRO A 68 16.53 2.05 3.83
CA PRO A 68 15.50 3.06 3.99
C PRO A 68 14.11 2.41 4.04
N GLU A 69 13.27 2.83 4.98
CA GLU A 69 11.88 2.41 5.01
C GLU A 69 11.08 3.05 3.87
N ARG A 70 9.85 2.58 3.64
CA ARG A 70 8.95 3.25 2.68
C ARG A 70 8.55 4.62 3.24
N VAL A 71 8.76 5.69 2.46
CA VAL A 71 8.42 7.08 2.85
C VAL A 71 6.96 7.28 3.30
N ALA A 72 6.06 6.44 2.78
CA ALA A 72 4.71 6.27 3.27
C ALA A 72 4.40 4.78 3.35
N TYR A 73 3.48 4.39 4.23
CA TYR A 73 3.10 2.99 4.46
C TYR A 73 4.20 2.09 5.10
N ALA A 74 5.24 2.64 5.73
CA ALA A 74 6.16 1.87 6.58
C ALA A 74 5.43 1.32 7.83
N LYS A 75 4.85 2.21 8.64
CA LYS A 75 3.78 1.98 9.61
C LYS A 75 3.19 3.35 9.95
N GLY A 76 2.03 3.68 9.39
CA GLY A 76 1.53 5.05 9.35
C GLY A 76 0.52 5.38 10.45
N ALA A 77 0.63 6.59 11.00
CA ALA A 77 -0.43 7.25 11.76
C ALA A 77 -0.89 8.49 10.98
N GLY A 78 -2.20 8.71 10.87
CA GLY A 78 -2.78 9.90 10.24
C GLY A 78 -3.10 10.98 11.27
N ALA A 79 -2.82 12.24 10.94
CA ALA A 79 -3.20 13.41 11.74
C ALA A 79 -4.07 14.38 10.94
N PHE A 80 -5.06 15.00 11.58
CA PHE A 80 -5.87 16.09 11.04
C PHE A 80 -5.26 17.46 11.39
N GLY A 81 -5.33 18.45 10.50
CA GLY A 81 -4.75 19.76 10.78
C GLY A 81 -4.98 20.82 9.71
N TYR A 82 -4.12 21.83 9.70
CA TYR A 82 -4.20 23.04 8.87
C TYR A 82 -4.47 22.74 7.38
N PHE A 83 -3.70 21.83 6.79
CA PHE A 83 -3.79 21.47 5.36
C PHE A 83 -5.19 20.99 4.96
N MET A 84 -5.78 20.08 5.72
CA MET A 84 -7.08 19.48 5.38
C MET A 84 -8.21 20.51 5.44
N THR A 85 -8.12 21.50 6.35
CA THR A 85 -9.11 22.59 6.42
C THR A 85 -9.02 23.60 5.28
N LEU A 86 -7.93 23.59 4.49
CA LEU A 86 -7.76 24.45 3.31
C LEU A 86 -8.07 23.74 1.99
N ARG A 87 -8.18 22.41 2.03
CA ARG A 87 -8.32 21.54 0.86
C ARG A 87 -9.61 20.73 1.00
N PRO A 88 -10.78 21.33 0.71
CA PRO A 88 -12.08 20.66 0.88
C PRO A 88 -12.20 19.36 0.07
N GLU A 89 -11.41 19.18 -0.99
CA GLU A 89 -11.36 17.93 -1.75
C GLU A 89 -10.89 16.72 -0.90
N THR A 90 -10.26 16.97 0.24
CA THR A 90 -9.82 15.90 1.17
C THR A 90 -10.98 15.33 2.00
N LEU A 91 -12.12 16.02 2.07
CA LEU A 91 -13.21 15.71 3.00
C LEU A 91 -13.74 14.28 2.85
N HIS A 92 -13.92 13.80 1.61
CA HIS A 92 -14.48 12.46 1.39
C HIS A 92 -13.60 11.36 2.01
N ALA A 93 -12.30 11.39 1.71
CA ALA A 93 -11.34 10.43 2.26
C ALA A 93 -11.16 10.62 3.77
N LEU A 94 -11.17 11.87 4.25
CA LEU A 94 -11.09 12.18 5.66
C LEU A 94 -12.24 11.55 6.46
N LEU A 95 -13.49 11.71 6.00
CA LEU A 95 -14.64 11.14 6.70
C LEU A 95 -14.61 9.62 6.69
N MET A 96 -14.11 8.99 5.62
CA MET A 96 -13.88 7.54 5.62
C MET A 96 -12.84 7.13 6.67
N TYR A 97 -11.73 7.87 6.78
CA TYR A 97 -10.66 7.60 7.75
C TYR A 97 -11.12 7.79 9.21
N PHE A 98 -11.95 8.79 9.51
CA PHE A 98 -12.47 8.98 10.87
C PHE A 98 -13.74 8.19 11.19
N SER A 99 -14.33 7.52 10.18
CA SER A 99 -15.41 6.56 10.41
C SER A 99 -14.88 5.27 11.06
N ASP A 100 -15.78 4.36 11.42
CA ASP A 100 -15.39 3.04 11.96
C ASP A 100 -14.42 2.28 11.02
N ARG A 101 -14.45 2.56 9.70
CA ARG A 101 -13.53 1.91 8.75
C ARG A 101 -12.08 2.41 8.85
N GLY A 102 -11.81 3.44 9.65
CA GLY A 102 -10.46 3.90 9.96
C GLY A 102 -9.65 2.94 10.82
N THR A 103 -10.33 2.08 11.59
CA THR A 103 -9.72 1.16 12.54
C THR A 103 -10.18 -0.28 12.25
N PRO A 104 -9.83 -0.87 11.09
CA PRO A 104 -10.24 -2.22 10.76
C PRO A 104 -9.67 -3.25 11.75
N ASP A 105 -10.43 -4.31 12.01
CA ASP A 105 -10.00 -5.43 12.86
C ASP A 105 -9.07 -6.36 12.08
N GLY A 106 -7.79 -5.98 12.01
CA GLY A 106 -6.78 -6.69 11.23
C GLY A 106 -6.95 -6.55 9.71
N TYR A 107 -6.02 -7.13 8.95
CA TYR A 107 -6.02 -6.97 7.49
C TYR A 107 -7.13 -7.78 6.79
N ARG A 108 -7.65 -8.83 7.43
CA ARG A 108 -8.59 -9.79 6.80
C ARG A 108 -10.02 -9.24 6.70
N HIS A 109 -10.36 -8.23 7.50
CA HIS A 109 -11.71 -7.70 7.65
C HIS A 109 -11.93 -6.35 6.94
N LEU A 110 -11.08 -6.00 5.98
CA LEU A 110 -11.21 -4.79 5.15
C LEU A 110 -11.41 -5.10 3.67
N HIS A 111 -12.10 -4.22 2.96
CA HIS A 111 -12.14 -4.25 1.50
C HIS A 111 -10.87 -3.63 0.91
N GLY A 112 -10.41 -4.13 -0.24
CA GLY A 112 -9.39 -3.50 -1.06
C GLY A 112 -10.01 -2.77 -2.27
N TYR A 113 -9.35 -1.72 -2.75
CA TYR A 113 -9.79 -0.96 -3.92
C TYR A 113 -8.60 -0.53 -4.76
N GLY A 114 -8.76 -0.53 -6.09
CA GLY A 114 -7.78 0.11 -6.99
C GLY A 114 -7.78 1.64 -6.89
N VAL A 115 -8.84 2.20 -6.29
CA VAL A 115 -9.15 3.63 -6.09
C VAL A 115 -9.33 4.38 -7.41
N HIS A 116 -8.28 4.44 -8.21
CA HIS A 116 -8.25 5.12 -9.50
C HIS A 116 -9.16 4.46 -10.52
N THR A 117 -9.57 5.28 -11.48
CA THR A 117 -10.08 4.79 -12.77
C THR A 117 -8.90 4.30 -13.61
N TYR A 118 -9.04 3.14 -14.23
CA TYR A 118 -8.12 2.57 -15.22
C TYR A 118 -8.82 2.44 -16.56
N ARG A 119 -8.08 2.16 -17.62
CA ARG A 119 -8.62 1.81 -18.95
C ARG A 119 -8.36 0.32 -19.20
N MET A 120 -9.36 -0.37 -19.72
CA MET A 120 -9.22 -1.73 -20.23
C MET A 120 -9.47 -1.76 -21.74
N ILE A 121 -8.74 -2.64 -22.42
CA ILE A 121 -8.77 -2.81 -23.87
C ILE A 121 -9.06 -4.27 -24.18
N ASN A 122 -10.07 -4.52 -25.00
CA ASN A 122 -10.41 -5.86 -25.45
C ASN A 122 -9.61 -6.26 -26.71
N ALA A 123 -9.83 -7.47 -27.21
CA ALA A 123 -9.11 -8.00 -28.37
C ALA A 123 -9.41 -7.26 -29.69
N SER A 124 -10.52 -6.52 -29.79
CA SER A 124 -10.86 -5.67 -30.94
C SER A 124 -10.28 -4.25 -30.85
N GLY A 125 -9.57 -3.93 -29.76
CA GLY A 125 -9.01 -2.59 -29.53
C GLY A 125 -10.01 -1.59 -28.96
N GLU A 126 -11.22 -2.04 -28.59
CA GLU A 126 -12.22 -1.18 -27.95
C GLU A 126 -11.82 -0.91 -26.49
N THR A 127 -12.05 0.33 -26.06
CA THR A 127 -11.64 0.80 -24.73
C THR A 127 -12.84 1.06 -23.84
N GLN A 128 -12.67 0.78 -22.55
CA GLN A 128 -13.64 1.10 -21.51
C GLN A 128 -12.89 1.52 -20.25
N TYR A 129 -13.51 2.33 -19.39
CA TYR A 129 -12.95 2.68 -18.10
C TYR A 129 -13.42 1.71 -17.03
N VAL A 130 -12.53 1.38 -16.09
CA VAL A 130 -12.82 0.42 -15.02
C VAL A 130 -12.34 0.89 -13.66
N ARG A 131 -12.98 0.42 -12.60
CA ARG A 131 -12.49 0.51 -11.22
C ARG A 131 -12.48 -0.86 -10.56
N PHE A 132 -11.40 -1.19 -9.87
CA PHE A 132 -11.22 -2.48 -9.20
C PHE A 132 -11.69 -2.46 -7.75
N HIS A 133 -12.44 -3.48 -7.36
CA HIS A 133 -12.95 -3.69 -6.00
C HIS A 133 -12.61 -5.10 -5.52
N PHE A 134 -12.13 -5.22 -4.29
CA PHE A 134 -11.81 -6.49 -3.65
C PHE A 134 -12.60 -6.57 -2.35
N LYS A 135 -13.70 -7.33 -2.33
CA LYS A 135 -14.59 -7.42 -1.17
C LYS A 135 -14.17 -8.59 -0.30
N THR A 136 -13.79 -8.31 0.95
CA THR A 136 -13.49 -9.34 1.95
C THR A 136 -14.64 -10.33 2.08
N ASP A 137 -14.31 -11.62 2.00
CA ASP A 137 -15.26 -12.72 2.21
C ASP A 137 -15.44 -13.03 3.70
N GLN A 138 -14.62 -12.43 4.58
CA GLN A 138 -14.66 -12.61 6.04
C GLN A 138 -15.68 -11.67 6.72
N GLY A 139 -16.28 -10.76 5.96
CA GLY A 139 -17.11 -9.66 6.48
C GLY A 139 -16.28 -8.49 7.03
N ILE A 140 -16.82 -7.28 6.89
CA ILE A 140 -16.22 -6.07 7.47
C ILE A 140 -16.32 -6.12 8.99
N LYS A 141 -15.21 -5.85 9.67
CA LYS A 141 -15.13 -5.68 11.12
C LYS A 141 -14.14 -4.57 11.46
N ASN A 142 -14.47 -3.81 12.49
CA ASN A 142 -13.68 -2.68 12.95
C ASN A 142 -13.52 -2.74 14.46
N LEU A 143 -12.43 -2.15 14.95
CA LEU A 143 -12.11 -1.98 16.36
C LEU A 143 -12.68 -0.65 16.84
N ASP A 144 -13.25 -0.64 18.03
CA ASP A 144 -13.56 0.63 18.70
C ASP A 144 -12.29 1.29 19.27
N ALA A 145 -12.42 2.55 19.68
CA ALA A 145 -11.29 3.36 20.15
C ALA A 145 -10.57 2.73 21.36
N ARG A 146 -11.35 2.21 22.33
CA ARG A 146 -10.80 1.56 23.52
C ARG A 146 -9.98 0.33 23.14
N ARG A 147 -10.52 -0.51 22.24
CA ARG A 147 -9.81 -1.69 21.79
C ARG A 147 -8.55 -1.34 21.00
N CYS A 148 -8.56 -0.25 20.24
CA CYS A 148 -7.37 0.26 19.58
C CYS A 148 -6.29 0.66 20.59
N GLU A 149 -6.64 1.40 21.64
CA GLU A 149 -5.70 1.80 22.71
C GLU A 149 -5.08 0.59 23.42
N GLU A 150 -5.91 -0.40 23.78
CA GLU A 150 -5.44 -1.65 24.37
C GLU A 150 -4.43 -2.37 23.47
N LEU A 151 -4.73 -2.48 22.17
CA LEU A 151 -3.85 -3.16 21.20
C LEU A 151 -2.57 -2.36 20.93
N MET A 152 -2.64 -1.03 20.85
CA MET A 152 -1.45 -0.19 20.67
C MET A 152 -0.44 -0.38 21.82
N SER A 153 -0.92 -0.64 23.04
CA SER A 153 -0.06 -0.89 24.19
C SER A 153 0.44 -2.35 24.27
N HIS A 154 -0.44 -3.33 24.02
CA HIS A 154 -0.13 -4.74 24.31
C HIS A 154 0.31 -5.56 23.10
N ASP A 155 -0.12 -5.20 21.89
CA ASP A 155 0.20 -5.92 20.66
C ASP A 155 0.23 -4.95 19.46
N PRO A 156 1.26 -4.10 19.36
CA PRO A 156 1.36 -3.10 18.28
C PRO A 156 1.44 -3.74 16.88
N ASP A 157 1.68 -5.06 16.79
CA ASP A 157 1.74 -5.84 15.57
C ASP A 157 0.54 -6.78 15.41
N TYR A 158 -0.58 -6.46 16.07
CA TYR A 158 -1.83 -7.22 16.07
C TYR A 158 -2.24 -7.71 14.68
N ALA A 159 -2.28 -6.83 13.68
CA ALA A 159 -2.72 -7.19 12.34
C ALA A 159 -1.75 -8.16 11.63
N ILE A 160 -0.44 -8.05 11.90
CA ILE A 160 0.57 -8.97 11.39
C ILE A 160 0.39 -10.34 12.04
N ARG A 161 0.25 -10.37 13.37
CA ARG A 161 0.02 -11.61 14.14
C ARG A 161 -1.27 -12.30 13.73
N ASP A 162 -2.37 -11.55 13.59
CA ASP A 162 -3.66 -12.06 13.13
C ASP A 162 -3.55 -12.73 11.76
N LEU A 163 -2.98 -12.04 10.77
CA LEU A 163 -2.85 -12.58 9.41
C LEU A 163 -1.95 -13.82 9.39
N TYR A 164 -0.79 -13.76 10.06
CA TYR A 164 0.13 -14.89 10.14
C TYR A 164 -0.53 -16.12 10.75
N ASN A 165 -1.20 -15.95 11.91
CA ASN A 165 -1.87 -17.03 12.61
C ASN A 165 -3.05 -17.58 11.82
N SER A 166 -3.80 -16.73 11.11
CA SER A 166 -4.91 -17.17 10.26
C SER A 166 -4.43 -18.11 9.16
N ILE A 167 -3.39 -17.72 8.42
CA ILE A 167 -2.81 -18.51 7.33
C ILE A 167 -2.20 -19.81 7.87
N LYS A 168 -1.41 -19.75 8.93
CA LYS A 168 -0.73 -20.93 9.51
C LYS A 168 -1.72 -21.97 10.04
N LYS A 169 -2.92 -21.55 10.45
CA LYS A 169 -4.02 -22.44 10.90
C LYS A 169 -4.88 -22.98 9.74
N GLY A 170 -4.59 -22.63 8.49
CA GLY A 170 -5.41 -23.02 7.33
C GLY A 170 -6.68 -22.16 7.14
N ASN A 171 -6.85 -21.11 7.94
CA ASN A 171 -7.96 -20.15 7.81
C ASN A 171 -7.58 -19.08 6.79
N TYR A 172 -7.48 -19.47 5.52
CA TYR A 172 -6.99 -18.60 4.45
C TYR A 172 -7.96 -17.45 4.17
N PRO A 173 -7.58 -16.19 4.44
CA PRO A 173 -8.44 -15.07 4.09
C PRO A 173 -8.51 -14.90 2.58
N SER A 174 -9.67 -14.41 2.13
CA SER A 174 -9.94 -14.25 0.72
C SER A 174 -10.84 -13.05 0.41
N TRP A 175 -10.75 -12.59 -0.83
CA TRP A 175 -11.50 -11.44 -1.34
C TRP A 175 -12.08 -11.77 -2.71
N SER A 176 -13.38 -11.55 -2.85
CA SER A 176 -14.07 -11.57 -4.14
C SER A 176 -13.72 -10.29 -4.93
N MET A 177 -13.15 -10.47 -6.12
CA MET A 177 -12.74 -9.39 -7.02
C MET A 177 -13.90 -9.01 -7.96
N TYR A 178 -14.14 -7.72 -8.08
CA TYR A 178 -15.13 -7.11 -8.96
C TYR A 178 -14.52 -5.95 -9.73
N ILE A 179 -15.17 -5.60 -10.83
CA ILE A 179 -14.95 -4.34 -11.54
C ILE A 179 -16.24 -3.56 -11.67
N GLN A 180 -16.16 -2.24 -11.62
CA GLN A 180 -17.15 -1.37 -12.24
C GLN A 180 -16.65 -1.05 -13.65
N VAL A 181 -17.56 -0.89 -14.59
CA VAL A 181 -17.26 -0.55 -15.99
C VAL A 181 -18.04 0.71 -16.35
N MET A 182 -17.37 1.67 -16.99
CA MET A 182 -17.95 2.88 -17.53
C MET A 182 -17.50 3.02 -18.99
N LEU A 183 -18.47 3.13 -19.90
CA LEU A 183 -18.21 3.32 -21.32
C LEU A 183 -17.69 4.75 -21.59
N ASN A 184 -16.95 4.92 -22.68
CA ASN A 184 -16.39 6.24 -23.06
C ASN A 184 -17.48 7.33 -23.19
N GLU A 185 -18.66 6.99 -23.72
CA GLU A 185 -19.76 7.94 -23.86
C GLU A 185 -20.44 8.29 -22.52
N GLU A 186 -20.41 7.37 -21.55
CA GLU A 186 -20.90 7.63 -20.19
C GLU A 186 -19.93 8.54 -19.44
N ALA A 187 -18.62 8.33 -19.62
CA ALA A 187 -17.58 9.18 -19.02
C ALA A 187 -17.72 10.65 -19.45
N LYS A 188 -18.05 10.92 -20.73
CA LYS A 188 -18.29 12.28 -21.25
C LYS A 188 -19.51 12.97 -20.64
N LYS A 189 -20.51 12.19 -20.22
CA LYS A 189 -21.77 12.67 -19.64
C LYS A 189 -21.79 12.59 -18.12
N CYS A 190 -20.69 12.15 -17.50
CA CYS A 190 -20.61 11.99 -16.06
C CYS A 190 -20.76 13.35 -15.39
N ARG A 191 -21.61 13.42 -14.36
CA ARG A 191 -21.91 14.67 -13.62
C ARG A 191 -20.72 15.22 -12.83
N PHE A 192 -19.68 14.41 -12.66
CA PHE A 192 -18.41 14.76 -12.03
C PHE A 192 -17.28 14.22 -12.91
N ASN A 193 -16.06 14.69 -12.71
CA ASN A 193 -14.91 14.13 -13.42
C ASN A 193 -14.71 12.64 -13.03
N PRO A 194 -14.89 11.67 -13.97
CA PRO A 194 -14.82 10.25 -13.64
C PRO A 194 -13.39 9.78 -13.30
N PHE A 195 -12.39 10.63 -13.55
CA PHE A 195 -10.98 10.42 -13.24
C PHE A 195 -10.53 11.17 -11.97
N ASP A 196 -11.44 11.86 -11.29
CA ASP A 196 -11.16 12.45 -9.98
C ASP A 196 -11.16 11.34 -8.91
N VAL A 197 -10.00 11.19 -8.26
CA VAL A 197 -9.77 10.19 -7.21
C VAL A 197 -10.65 10.40 -5.98
N THR A 198 -11.15 11.62 -5.77
CA THR A 198 -12.02 11.97 -4.62
C THR A 198 -13.48 11.56 -4.86
N LYS A 199 -13.81 11.14 -6.09
CA LYS A 199 -15.16 10.71 -6.49
C LYS A 199 -15.24 9.19 -6.55
N VAL A 200 -16.35 8.64 -6.10
CA VAL A 200 -16.75 7.24 -6.32
C VAL A 200 -17.77 7.15 -7.46
N TRP A 201 -17.76 6.02 -8.17
CA TRP A 201 -18.84 5.70 -9.11
C TRP A 201 -19.98 5.03 -8.34
N PRO A 202 -21.18 5.63 -8.28
CA PRO A 202 -22.30 5.06 -7.54
C PRO A 202 -22.59 3.64 -8.04
N GLN A 203 -22.65 2.66 -7.13
CA GLN A 203 -22.87 1.26 -7.50
C GLN A 203 -24.27 0.99 -8.06
N LYS A 204 -25.22 1.91 -7.83
CA LYS A 204 -26.53 1.89 -8.46
C LYS A 204 -26.44 2.12 -9.97
N ASP A 205 -25.54 3.02 -10.38
CA ASP A 205 -25.37 3.43 -11.78
C ASP A 205 -24.34 2.51 -12.48
N PHE A 206 -23.30 2.11 -11.75
CA PHE A 206 -22.22 1.24 -12.23
C PHE A 206 -22.11 0.02 -11.30
N PRO A 207 -22.91 -1.04 -11.51
CA PRO A 207 -22.92 -2.20 -10.63
C PRO A 207 -21.58 -2.96 -10.63
N LEU A 208 -21.34 -3.72 -9.56
CA LEU A 208 -20.15 -4.55 -9.42
C LEU A 208 -20.29 -5.81 -10.29
N LEU A 209 -19.39 -5.96 -11.26
CA LEU A 209 -19.30 -7.14 -12.11
C LEU A 209 -18.25 -8.11 -11.54
N PRO A 210 -18.60 -9.37 -11.24
CA PRO A 210 -17.67 -10.33 -10.66
C PRO A 210 -16.57 -10.72 -11.66
N VAL A 211 -15.34 -10.84 -11.18
CA VAL A 211 -14.16 -11.23 -11.99
C VAL A 211 -13.52 -12.51 -11.48
N GLY A 212 -13.29 -12.60 -10.17
CA GLY A 212 -12.55 -13.72 -9.60
C GLY A 212 -12.35 -13.59 -8.10
N LYS A 213 -11.31 -14.26 -7.57
CA LYS A 213 -11.04 -14.32 -6.13
C LYS A 213 -9.54 -14.28 -5.85
N ILE A 214 -9.16 -13.55 -4.81
CA ILE A 214 -7.81 -13.55 -4.23
C ILE A 214 -7.86 -14.35 -2.93
N VAL A 215 -6.92 -15.27 -2.73
CA VAL A 215 -6.77 -16.06 -1.51
C VAL A 215 -5.33 -15.93 -1.03
N LEU A 216 -5.13 -15.67 0.27
CA LEU A 216 -3.81 -15.67 0.88
C LEU A 216 -3.64 -16.97 1.67
N ASP A 217 -2.83 -17.89 1.14
CA ASP A 217 -2.69 -19.26 1.66
C ASP A 217 -1.28 -19.61 2.14
N ARG A 218 -0.33 -18.66 2.03
CA ARG A 218 1.07 -18.86 2.41
C ARG A 218 1.64 -17.65 3.15
N ASN A 219 2.28 -17.92 4.28
CA ASN A 219 3.08 -16.92 5.00
C ASN A 219 4.45 -16.74 4.33
N PRO A 220 5.08 -15.56 4.47
CA PRO A 220 6.47 -15.39 4.08
C PRO A 220 7.37 -16.32 4.91
N THR A 221 8.42 -16.85 4.28
CA THR A 221 9.45 -17.63 4.98
C THR A 221 10.45 -16.73 5.68
N ASN A 222 10.77 -15.58 5.08
CA ASN A 222 11.55 -14.51 5.69
C ASN A 222 10.91 -13.15 5.39
N TYR A 223 10.51 -12.44 6.46
CA TYR A 223 9.80 -11.16 6.36
C TYR A 223 10.59 -10.10 5.59
N PHE A 224 11.88 -9.93 5.87
CA PHE A 224 12.68 -8.89 5.25
C PHE A 224 12.80 -9.11 3.72
N THR A 225 13.08 -10.35 3.32
CA THR A 225 13.28 -10.70 1.90
C THR A 225 11.99 -10.68 1.07
N GLU A 226 10.85 -11.10 1.64
CA GLU A 226 9.59 -11.26 0.91
C GLU A 226 8.58 -10.14 1.15
N VAL A 227 8.74 -9.34 2.22
CA VAL A 227 7.80 -8.26 2.58
C VAL A 227 8.50 -6.91 2.58
N GLU A 228 9.59 -6.75 3.34
CA GLU A 228 10.26 -5.45 3.43
C GLU A 228 10.82 -5.01 2.06
N GLN A 229 11.41 -5.95 1.31
CA GLN A 229 11.94 -5.70 -0.03
C GLN A 229 10.90 -5.75 -1.17
N LEU A 230 9.63 -6.03 -0.86
CA LEU A 230 8.56 -6.10 -1.86
C LEU A 230 8.30 -4.72 -2.50
N ALA A 231 8.18 -4.70 -3.83
CA ALA A 231 8.07 -3.46 -4.61
C ALA A 231 6.90 -3.52 -5.60
N PHE A 232 5.77 -2.89 -5.24
CA PHE A 232 4.63 -2.71 -6.14
C PHE A 232 4.74 -1.39 -6.89
N SER A 233 4.46 -1.37 -8.19
CA SER A 233 4.40 -0.13 -8.98
C SER A 233 3.14 -0.10 -9.83
N PRO A 234 2.30 0.95 -9.76
CA PRO A 234 1.14 1.09 -10.64
C PRO A 234 1.51 1.17 -12.13
N ALA A 235 2.77 1.49 -12.47
CA ALA A 235 3.25 1.46 -13.84
C ALA A 235 3.46 0.03 -14.38
N HIS A 236 3.45 -1.00 -13.53
CA HIS A 236 3.56 -2.40 -13.94
C HIS A 236 2.20 -2.94 -14.42
N MET A 237 1.73 -2.40 -15.55
CA MET A 237 0.53 -2.88 -16.23
C MET A 237 0.88 -3.83 -17.38
N VAL A 238 -0.06 -4.70 -17.74
CA VAL A 238 0.09 -5.68 -18.84
C VAL A 238 -0.80 -5.27 -20.03
N PRO A 239 -0.47 -5.68 -21.28
CA PRO A 239 -1.30 -5.36 -22.44
C PRO A 239 -2.78 -5.72 -22.21
N GLY A 240 -3.65 -4.73 -22.39
CA GLY A 240 -5.08 -4.80 -22.06
C GLY A 240 -5.50 -3.97 -20.85
N ILE A 241 -4.55 -3.47 -20.04
CA ILE A 241 -4.79 -2.57 -18.91
C ILE A 241 -3.86 -1.37 -19.05
N GLU A 242 -4.44 -0.16 -18.97
CA GLU A 242 -3.73 1.10 -19.12
C GLU A 242 -4.18 2.12 -18.06
N PRO A 243 -3.37 3.15 -17.76
CA PRO A 243 -3.78 4.22 -16.86
C PRO A 243 -4.86 5.10 -17.49
N SER A 244 -5.73 5.67 -16.66
CA SER A 244 -6.61 6.76 -17.08
C SER A 244 -5.93 8.14 -16.93
N PRO A 245 -6.57 9.23 -17.38
CA PRO A 245 -6.09 10.60 -17.16
C PRO A 245 -6.16 11.11 -15.70
N ASP A 246 -6.45 10.25 -14.71
CA ASP A 246 -6.41 10.60 -13.29
C ASP A 246 -5.03 11.18 -12.91
N LYS A 247 -5.01 12.46 -12.53
CA LYS A 247 -3.77 13.21 -12.22
C LYS A 247 -2.95 12.54 -11.11
N MET A 248 -3.61 11.94 -10.11
CA MET A 248 -2.92 11.24 -9.02
C MET A 248 -2.33 9.92 -9.52
N LEU A 249 -3.07 9.17 -10.33
CA LEU A 249 -2.54 7.96 -10.96
C LEU A 249 -1.31 8.27 -11.82
N GLN A 250 -1.38 9.30 -12.66
CA GLN A 250 -0.27 9.74 -13.53
C GLN A 250 1.01 10.02 -12.73
N GLY A 251 0.91 10.73 -11.60
CA GLY A 251 2.06 10.95 -10.70
C GLY A 251 2.61 9.65 -10.10
N ARG A 252 1.73 8.70 -9.75
CA ARG A 252 2.12 7.40 -9.19
C ARG A 252 2.83 6.48 -10.20
N LEU A 253 2.60 6.66 -11.50
CA LEU A 253 3.32 5.90 -12.53
C LEU A 253 4.84 6.17 -12.48
N PHE A 254 5.22 7.38 -12.09
CA PHE A 254 6.62 7.76 -11.89
C PHE A 254 7.11 7.41 -10.47
N ALA A 255 6.40 7.88 -9.44
CA ALA A 255 6.91 7.98 -8.09
C ALA A 255 7.35 6.64 -7.47
N TYR A 256 6.65 5.54 -7.76
CA TYR A 256 6.95 4.24 -7.15
C TYR A 256 8.27 3.67 -7.65
N GLY A 257 8.49 3.67 -8.97
CA GLY A 257 9.74 3.18 -9.55
C GLY A 257 10.94 4.05 -9.15
N ASP A 258 10.74 5.37 -9.02
CA ASP A 258 11.75 6.29 -8.52
C ASP A 258 12.15 5.97 -7.07
N SER A 259 11.19 5.95 -6.15
CA SER A 259 11.43 5.63 -4.74
C SER A 259 12.04 4.24 -4.53
N GLN A 260 11.65 3.24 -5.33
CA GLN A 260 12.18 1.88 -5.25
C GLN A 260 13.65 1.80 -5.68
N ARG A 261 14.07 2.56 -6.70
CA ARG A 261 15.48 2.62 -7.10
C ARG A 261 16.36 3.23 -6.01
N HIS A 262 15.84 4.20 -5.25
CA HIS A 262 16.54 4.73 -4.08
C HIS A 262 16.56 3.73 -2.93
N ARG A 263 15.39 3.17 -2.57
CA ARG A 263 15.21 2.35 -1.37
C ARG A 263 15.88 0.98 -1.46
N LEU A 264 15.80 0.34 -2.62
CA LEU A 264 16.23 -1.05 -2.84
C LEU A 264 17.40 -1.16 -3.83
N GLY A 265 17.73 -0.08 -4.53
CA GLY A 265 18.76 -0.05 -5.56
C GLY A 265 18.21 -0.15 -6.99
N VAL A 266 19.06 0.21 -7.95
CA VAL A 266 18.71 0.29 -9.38
C VAL A 266 18.21 -1.03 -9.97
N ASN A 267 18.69 -2.16 -9.42
CA ASN A 267 18.34 -3.51 -9.84
C ASN A 267 17.30 -4.20 -8.94
N TYR A 268 16.45 -3.44 -8.22
CA TYR A 268 15.46 -4.02 -7.30
C TYR A 268 14.52 -5.07 -7.91
N MET A 269 14.31 -5.05 -9.24
CA MET A 269 13.55 -6.05 -10.00
C MET A 269 14.25 -7.42 -10.09
N GLN A 270 15.53 -7.51 -9.75
CA GLN A 270 16.28 -8.76 -9.66
C GLN A 270 16.12 -9.44 -8.28
N ILE A 271 15.60 -8.74 -7.27
CA ILE A 271 15.26 -9.33 -5.97
C ILE A 271 14.17 -10.38 -6.19
N PRO A 272 14.28 -11.62 -5.65
CA PRO A 272 13.40 -12.74 -6.00
C PRO A 272 11.89 -12.44 -5.91
N VAL A 273 11.46 -11.71 -4.88
CA VAL A 273 10.03 -11.39 -4.69
C VAL A 273 9.48 -10.38 -5.71
N ASN A 274 10.36 -9.58 -6.33
CA ASN A 274 10.01 -8.58 -7.34
C ASN A 274 10.23 -9.09 -8.78
N CYS A 275 10.99 -10.18 -8.92
CA CYS A 275 11.29 -10.77 -10.21
C CYS A 275 10.00 -11.26 -10.89
N PRO A 276 9.73 -10.89 -12.16
CA PRO A 276 8.59 -11.39 -12.90
C PRO A 276 8.86 -12.83 -13.38
N TYR A 277 9.06 -13.76 -12.45
CA TYR A 277 9.55 -15.13 -12.67
C TYR A 277 8.69 -15.99 -13.62
N ARG A 278 7.44 -15.57 -13.89
CA ARG A 278 6.52 -16.23 -14.83
C ARG A 278 6.80 -15.89 -16.29
N VAL A 279 7.68 -14.93 -16.57
CA VAL A 279 8.08 -14.53 -17.91
C VAL A 279 9.61 -14.48 -18.02
N ASN A 280 10.11 -14.51 -19.25
CA ASN A 280 11.53 -14.31 -19.51
C ASN A 280 11.78 -12.83 -19.87
N VAL A 281 12.47 -12.11 -18.98
CA VAL A 281 12.81 -10.69 -19.19
C VAL A 281 13.92 -10.60 -20.22
N ARG A 282 13.63 -9.96 -21.36
CA ARG A 282 14.58 -9.76 -22.46
C ARG A 282 14.48 -8.32 -22.94
N ASN A 283 15.55 -7.55 -22.74
CA ASN A 283 15.58 -6.13 -23.08
C ASN A 283 17.04 -5.66 -23.30
N PHE A 284 17.22 -4.34 -23.38
CA PHE A 284 18.51 -3.71 -23.65
C PHE A 284 19.12 -3.04 -22.42
N GLN A 285 18.52 -3.20 -21.23
CA GLN A 285 19.08 -2.71 -19.97
C GLN A 285 20.21 -3.63 -19.51
N ARG A 286 21.27 -3.06 -18.93
CA ARG A 286 22.47 -3.77 -18.46
C ARG A 286 23.01 -3.11 -17.19
N ASP A 287 23.84 -3.85 -16.47
CA ASP A 287 24.71 -3.38 -15.40
C ASP A 287 23.93 -2.81 -14.20
N GLY A 288 24.54 -1.86 -13.48
CA GLY A 288 23.99 -1.27 -12.27
C GLY A 288 24.44 -2.00 -11.00
N ALA A 289 24.37 -1.29 -9.87
CA ALA A 289 24.75 -1.83 -8.56
C ALA A 289 23.96 -3.10 -8.24
N MET A 290 24.63 -4.08 -7.62
CA MET A 290 24.06 -5.38 -7.25
C MET A 290 23.37 -6.09 -8.42
N THR A 291 24.01 -6.10 -9.60
CA THR A 291 23.63 -7.03 -10.66
C THR A 291 23.95 -8.45 -10.22
N VAL A 292 22.92 -9.27 -10.01
CA VAL A 292 23.04 -10.64 -9.45
C VAL A 292 22.60 -11.73 -10.43
N THR A 293 22.16 -11.32 -11.62
CA THR A 293 21.87 -12.21 -12.74
C THR A 293 23.07 -12.30 -13.68
N ASP A 294 22.94 -13.08 -14.75
CA ASP A 294 23.91 -13.15 -15.84
C ASP A 294 23.99 -11.87 -16.69
N ASN A 295 23.26 -10.82 -16.31
CA ASN A 295 23.19 -9.53 -17.00
C ASN A 295 22.86 -9.67 -18.51
N GLN A 296 22.08 -10.68 -18.88
CA GLN A 296 21.75 -11.03 -20.27
C GLN A 296 22.96 -11.40 -21.14
N ASN A 297 24.08 -11.85 -20.53
CA ASN A 297 25.29 -12.35 -21.19
C ASN A 297 25.80 -11.43 -22.31
N GLY A 298 26.27 -12.01 -23.42
CA GLY A 298 26.75 -11.30 -24.61
C GLY A 298 25.64 -10.87 -25.59
N ALA A 299 24.37 -10.81 -25.18
CA ALA A 299 23.29 -10.38 -26.07
C ALA A 299 23.44 -8.89 -26.44
N PRO A 300 23.06 -8.47 -27.68
CA PRO A 300 23.10 -7.07 -28.10
C PRO A 300 22.39 -6.15 -27.08
N ASN A 301 23.04 -5.05 -26.72
CA ASN A 301 22.55 -4.07 -25.74
C ASN A 301 21.99 -2.79 -26.37
N TYR A 302 21.70 -2.81 -27.68
CA TYR A 302 21.12 -1.69 -28.42
C TYR A 302 20.01 -2.15 -29.38
N PHE A 303 19.09 -1.23 -29.69
CA PHE A 303 17.96 -1.44 -30.59
C PHE A 303 17.82 -0.26 -31.58
N PRO A 304 17.53 -0.50 -32.87
CA PRO A 304 17.45 -1.82 -33.51
C PRO A 304 18.84 -2.45 -33.68
N ASN A 305 18.90 -3.75 -33.96
CA ASN A 305 20.15 -4.47 -34.25
C ASN A 305 19.94 -5.58 -35.30
N SER A 306 21.03 -6.00 -35.94
CA SER A 306 21.05 -7.06 -36.96
C SER A 306 21.50 -8.42 -36.40
N PHE A 307 21.53 -8.58 -35.07
CA PHE A 307 22.16 -9.71 -34.38
C PHE A 307 21.14 -10.56 -33.60
N CYS A 308 19.90 -10.62 -34.10
CA CYS A 308 18.81 -11.39 -33.49
C CYS A 308 18.51 -11.04 -32.02
N GLY A 309 18.71 -9.78 -31.62
CA GLY A 309 18.29 -9.32 -30.29
C GLY A 309 16.76 -9.29 -30.10
N PRO A 310 16.29 -8.97 -28.88
CA PRO A 310 14.85 -8.86 -28.58
C PRO A 310 14.10 -7.93 -29.57
N ARG A 311 12.88 -8.32 -29.91
CA ARG A 311 12.00 -7.60 -30.86
C ARG A 311 10.71 -7.15 -30.18
N GLU A 312 10.07 -6.16 -30.79
CA GLU A 312 8.75 -5.67 -30.38
C GLU A 312 7.68 -6.76 -30.49
N SER A 313 6.67 -6.71 -29.62
CA SER A 313 5.59 -7.69 -29.56
C SER A 313 4.39 -7.24 -30.42
N PRO A 314 3.98 -8.00 -31.46
CA PRO A 314 2.80 -7.67 -32.25
C PRO A 314 1.51 -7.62 -31.43
N ARG A 315 1.40 -8.45 -30.39
CA ARG A 315 0.26 -8.42 -29.45
C ARG A 315 0.19 -7.11 -28.68
N ALA A 316 1.33 -6.63 -28.18
CA ALA A 316 1.38 -5.37 -27.45
C ALA A 316 1.07 -4.19 -28.38
N LEU A 317 1.63 -4.22 -29.60
CA LEU A 317 1.35 -3.22 -30.64
C LEU A 317 -0.13 -3.16 -31.02
N GLY A 318 -0.78 -4.32 -31.23
CA GLY A 318 -2.20 -4.39 -31.59
C GLY A 318 -3.16 -3.96 -30.49
N LEU A 319 -2.70 -3.92 -29.24
CA LEU A 319 -3.46 -3.44 -28.07
C LEU A 319 -3.07 -2.02 -27.66
N GLN A 320 -2.15 -1.37 -28.39
CA GLN A 320 -1.79 0.01 -28.12
C GLN A 320 -2.96 0.93 -28.50
N THR A 321 -3.37 1.77 -27.57
CA THR A 321 -4.47 2.71 -27.83
C THR A 321 -3.96 4.06 -28.32
N CYS A 322 -4.68 4.64 -29.28
CA CYS A 322 -4.59 6.07 -29.56
C CYS A 322 -5.70 6.78 -28.76
N CYS A 323 -5.32 7.73 -27.91
CA CYS A 323 -6.27 8.58 -27.20
C CYS A 323 -6.16 10.00 -27.76
N PRO A 324 -7.03 10.42 -28.69
CA PRO A 324 -7.01 11.78 -29.18
C PRO A 324 -7.36 12.74 -28.03
N LEU A 325 -6.46 13.68 -27.75
CA LEU A 325 -6.64 14.72 -26.73
C LEU A 325 -6.78 16.08 -27.42
N SER A 326 -7.56 16.97 -26.80
CA SER A 326 -7.76 18.36 -27.26
C SER A 326 -7.76 19.29 -26.05
N GLY A 327 -7.17 20.47 -26.20
CA GLY A 327 -7.07 21.50 -25.17
C GLY A 327 -5.66 22.06 -25.02
N ASP A 328 -5.53 23.13 -24.24
CA ASP A 328 -4.24 23.77 -23.98
C ASP A 328 -3.41 22.99 -22.95
N VAL A 329 -2.10 23.02 -23.08
CA VAL A 329 -1.18 22.52 -22.05
C VAL A 329 -1.04 23.59 -20.98
N TYR A 330 -1.77 23.46 -19.87
CA TYR A 330 -1.79 24.44 -18.78
C TYR A 330 -1.99 23.80 -17.40
N ARG A 331 -1.84 24.61 -16.33
CA ARG A 331 -2.09 24.20 -14.94
C ARG A 331 -3.55 24.42 -14.55
N PHE A 332 -4.42 23.49 -14.94
CA PHE A 332 -5.84 23.55 -14.57
C PHE A 332 -6.06 23.19 -13.10
N MET A 333 -6.47 24.18 -12.30
CA MET A 333 -6.84 24.00 -10.90
C MET A 333 -8.17 23.25 -10.81
N SER A 334 -8.21 22.17 -10.03
CA SER A 334 -9.41 21.37 -9.80
C SER A 334 -10.03 21.54 -8.41
N GLY A 335 -9.27 22.08 -7.44
CA GLY A 335 -9.70 22.12 -6.03
C GLY A 335 -10.93 22.98 -5.75
N ASP A 336 -11.04 24.14 -6.41
CA ASP A 336 -12.14 25.10 -6.17
C ASP A 336 -13.26 25.03 -7.23
N THR A 337 -13.03 24.29 -8.32
CA THR A 337 -13.93 24.19 -9.47
C THR A 337 -14.72 22.89 -9.50
N GLU A 338 -14.23 21.84 -8.82
CA GLU A 338 -14.90 20.55 -8.71
C GLU A 338 -15.77 20.49 -7.44
N ASP A 339 -16.83 19.69 -7.49
CA ASP A 339 -17.71 19.46 -6.34
C ASP A 339 -16.97 18.68 -5.23
N ASN A 340 -16.88 19.27 -4.04
CA ASN A 340 -16.21 18.65 -2.88
C ASN A 340 -17.19 18.14 -1.81
N PHE A 341 -18.49 18.35 -1.98
CA PHE A 341 -19.47 18.17 -0.91
C PHE A 341 -20.52 17.12 -1.22
N SER A 342 -21.05 17.01 -2.45
CA SER A 342 -22.25 16.17 -2.68
C SER A 342 -22.06 14.70 -2.31
N GLN A 343 -20.96 14.08 -2.73
CA GLN A 343 -20.70 12.67 -2.36
C GLN A 343 -20.35 12.49 -0.87
N VAL A 344 -19.83 13.53 -0.23
CA VAL A 344 -19.56 13.54 1.21
C VAL A 344 -20.89 13.63 1.97
N THR A 345 -21.84 14.42 1.47
CA THR A 345 -23.23 14.48 1.95
C THR A 345 -23.91 13.13 1.77
N ASP A 346 -23.74 12.46 0.62
CA ASP A 346 -24.28 11.11 0.40
C ASP A 346 -23.71 10.09 1.39
N PHE A 347 -22.42 10.16 1.69
CA PHE A 347 -21.78 9.32 2.69
C PHE A 347 -22.39 9.55 4.09
N TRP A 348 -22.50 10.81 4.52
CA TRP A 348 -23.11 11.17 5.79
C TRP A 348 -24.59 10.74 5.89
N THR A 349 -25.37 11.01 4.85
CA THR A 349 -26.84 10.88 4.87
C THR A 349 -27.30 9.45 4.61
N TYR A 350 -26.66 8.73 3.69
CA TYR A 350 -27.16 7.43 3.21
C TYR A 350 -26.26 6.25 3.57
N THR A 351 -24.96 6.49 3.84
CA THR A 351 -24.03 5.39 4.15
C THR A 351 -23.89 5.18 5.66
N LEU A 352 -23.84 6.25 6.45
CA LEU A 352 -23.74 6.16 7.90
C LEU A 352 -25.11 6.05 8.56
N ASP A 353 -25.24 5.11 9.50
CA ASP A 353 -26.34 5.10 10.45
C ASP A 353 -26.14 6.15 11.56
N ASN A 354 -27.17 6.34 12.40
CA ASN A 354 -27.12 7.33 13.49
C ASN A 354 -25.97 7.08 14.48
N CYS A 355 -25.60 5.83 14.72
CA CYS A 355 -24.52 5.48 15.64
C CYS A 355 -23.14 5.77 15.01
N GLY A 356 -22.97 5.47 13.73
CA GLY A 356 -21.79 5.77 12.93
C GLY A 356 -21.55 7.26 12.81
N ARG A 357 -22.60 8.07 12.62
CA ARG A 357 -22.49 9.55 12.65
C ARG A 357 -21.98 10.06 13.99
N LYS A 358 -22.51 9.55 15.11
CA LYS A 358 -22.05 9.92 16.46
C LYS A 358 -20.59 9.55 16.69
N ARG A 359 -20.17 8.34 16.29
CA ARG A 359 -18.77 7.91 16.39
C ARG A 359 -17.85 8.75 15.51
N LEU A 360 -18.25 9.04 14.27
CA LEU A 360 -17.51 9.92 13.36
C LEU A 360 -17.29 11.31 13.98
N VAL A 361 -18.35 11.94 14.50
CA VAL A 361 -18.26 13.25 15.17
C VAL A 361 -17.32 13.18 16.37
N ARG A 362 -17.47 12.16 17.22
CA ARG A 362 -16.60 11.96 18.38
C ARG A 362 -15.13 11.85 17.95
N ASN A 363 -14.81 10.92 17.06
CA ASN A 363 -13.44 10.65 16.60
C ASN A 363 -12.80 11.90 15.97
N LEU A 364 -13.56 12.66 15.17
CA LEU A 364 -13.10 13.93 14.60
C LEU A 364 -12.87 14.98 15.69
N SER A 365 -13.81 15.12 16.63
CA SER A 365 -13.74 16.13 17.67
C SER A 365 -12.57 15.92 18.63
N GLU A 366 -12.30 14.67 19.03
CA GLU A 366 -11.18 14.32 19.91
C GLU A 366 -9.82 14.73 19.31
N HIS A 367 -9.67 14.65 18.00
CA HIS A 367 -8.46 15.14 17.33
C HIS A 367 -8.49 16.66 17.11
N LEU A 368 -9.65 17.22 16.74
CA LEU A 368 -9.78 18.62 16.38
C LEU A 368 -9.67 19.57 17.58
N THR A 369 -9.96 19.10 18.80
CA THR A 369 -9.81 19.89 20.03
C THR A 369 -8.40 20.37 20.30
N GLU A 370 -7.39 19.67 19.78
CA GLU A 370 -5.98 20.04 19.93
C GLU A 370 -5.54 21.11 18.91
N ALA A 371 -6.36 21.40 17.90
CA ALA A 371 -6.05 22.43 16.91
C ALA A 371 -6.37 23.84 17.47
N SER A 372 -5.75 24.87 16.89
CA SER A 372 -6.07 26.25 17.22
C SER A 372 -7.52 26.62 16.90
N GLN A 373 -8.08 27.56 17.67
CA GLN A 373 -9.49 27.98 17.58
C GLN A 373 -9.96 28.26 16.14
N PHE A 374 -9.19 29.04 15.38
CA PHE A 374 -9.57 29.42 14.02
C PHE A 374 -9.61 28.23 13.04
N LEU A 375 -8.84 27.16 13.31
CA LEU A 375 -8.88 25.92 12.53
C LEU A 375 -10.10 25.08 12.87
N GLN A 376 -10.47 25.02 14.15
CA GLN A 376 -11.71 24.38 14.58
C GLN A 376 -12.91 25.03 13.91
N GLU A 377 -12.98 26.38 13.92
CA GLU A 377 -14.05 27.14 13.27
C GLU A 377 -14.10 26.91 11.74
N ARG A 378 -12.94 26.86 11.08
CA ARG A 378 -12.88 26.57 9.64
C ARG A 378 -13.35 25.15 9.34
N ALA A 379 -12.92 24.17 10.12
CA ALA A 379 -13.35 22.78 9.97
C ALA A 379 -14.88 22.66 10.14
N VAL A 380 -15.44 23.28 11.18
CA VAL A 380 -16.90 23.31 11.40
C VAL A 380 -17.63 23.92 10.20
N LYS A 381 -17.14 25.02 9.63
CA LYS A 381 -17.73 25.60 8.41
C LYS A 381 -17.76 24.59 7.26
N LEU A 382 -16.67 23.85 7.04
CA LEU A 382 -16.64 22.80 6.01
C LEU A 382 -17.63 21.67 6.31
N PHE A 383 -17.73 21.21 7.55
CA PHE A 383 -18.70 20.18 7.93
C PHE A 383 -20.15 20.65 7.79
N THR A 384 -20.44 21.93 8.04
CA THR A 384 -21.76 22.53 7.77
C THR A 384 -22.09 22.51 6.28
N MET A 385 -21.11 22.75 5.40
CA MET A 385 -21.30 22.67 3.94
C MET A 385 -21.61 21.25 3.46
N VAL A 386 -21.16 20.22 4.18
CA VAL A 386 -21.56 18.83 3.94
C VAL A 386 -22.99 18.59 4.39
N HIS A 387 -23.32 18.94 5.64
CA HIS A 387 -24.68 18.82 6.18
C HIS A 387 -24.84 19.71 7.43
N SER A 388 -25.96 20.41 7.56
CA SER A 388 -26.21 21.33 8.69
C SER A 388 -26.11 20.64 10.06
N ASP A 389 -26.74 19.46 10.22
CA ASP A 389 -26.60 18.67 11.44
C ASP A 389 -25.16 18.24 11.74
N PHE A 390 -24.35 17.99 10.71
CA PHE A 390 -22.97 17.57 10.94
C PHE A 390 -22.16 18.73 11.55
N GLY A 391 -22.27 19.93 10.97
CA GLY A 391 -21.67 21.13 11.54
C GLY A 391 -22.15 21.45 12.96
N ARG A 392 -23.47 21.31 13.22
CA ARG A 392 -24.06 21.51 14.55
C ARG A 392 -23.47 20.51 15.58
N LEU A 393 -23.48 19.22 15.26
CA LEU A 393 -22.95 18.17 16.15
C LEU A 393 -21.46 18.34 16.43
N MET A 394 -20.67 18.74 15.43
CA MET A 394 -19.25 19.05 15.62
C MET A 394 -19.05 20.26 16.55
N THR A 395 -19.87 21.30 16.41
CA THR A 395 -19.82 22.48 17.30
C THR A 395 -20.14 22.08 18.74
N GLU A 396 -21.20 21.30 18.95
CA GLU A 396 -21.59 20.78 20.26
C GLU A 396 -20.45 19.95 20.88
N ALA A 397 -19.89 19.00 20.13
CA ALA A 397 -18.81 18.14 20.61
C ALA A 397 -17.55 18.93 21.01
N LEU A 398 -17.12 19.90 20.20
CA LEU A 398 -15.98 20.77 20.50
C LEU A 398 -16.22 21.64 21.74
N ASN A 399 -17.43 22.16 21.91
CA ASN A 399 -17.79 22.95 23.10
C ASN A 399 -17.81 22.09 24.37
N THR A 400 -18.36 20.88 24.31
CA THR A 400 -18.35 19.95 25.43
C THR A 400 -16.92 19.58 25.83
N ALA A 401 -16.05 19.28 24.86
CA ALA A 401 -14.66 18.93 25.13
C ALA A 401 -13.85 20.07 25.78
N ARG A 402 -14.17 21.33 25.45
CA ARG A 402 -13.59 22.50 26.14
C ARG A 402 -14.03 22.59 27.58
N ILE A 403 -15.31 22.37 27.85
CA ILE A 403 -15.86 22.42 29.22
C ILE A 403 -15.23 21.33 30.08
N SER A 404 -15.03 20.12 29.55
CA SER A 404 -14.43 19.00 30.31
C SER A 404 -12.91 19.13 30.57
N LYS A 405 -12.23 20.09 29.95
CA LYS A 405 -10.81 20.38 30.22
C LYS A 405 -10.61 21.39 31.36
N PHE A 406 -11.69 22.00 31.85
CA PHE A 406 -11.75 22.83 33.05
C PHE A 406 -12.55 22.10 34.13
#